data_AF-A0A1F9NIQ8-F1
#
_entry.id   AF-A0A1F9NIQ8-F1
#
_cell.length_a   1.000
_cell.length_b   1.000
_cell.length_c   1.000
_cell.angle_alpha   90.00
_cell.angle_beta   90.00
_cell.angle_gamma   90.00
#
_symmetry.space_group_name_H-M   'P 1'
#
loop_
_entity.id
_entity.type
_entity.pdbx_description
1 polymer ?
#
loop_
_entity_poly.entity_id
_entity_poly.type
_entity_poly.pdbx_seq_one_letter_code
_entity_poly.pdbx_strand_id
1 'polypeptide(L)'
;MGLNRVFCNYCPAFCCYRLEGSILLLTATDINRLARHLQLGDGEVRKRYIENRNTFKVREDGSCVFLSNGKLSKRCSVHEARPQQCRDFPYDEPCPYLHREDLLAEIYPRVEKSMGLQSE
;
A
#
# COMPACT_ATOMS: atom_id res chain seq x y z
N MET A 1 -0.50 19.84 -7.22
CA MET A 1 -1.65 18.90 -7.25
C MET A 1 -1.28 17.72 -8.16
N GLY A 2 -0.71 16.67 -7.58
CA GLY A 2 -0.26 15.50 -8.35
C GLY A 2 -1.44 14.75 -8.98
N LEU A 3 -1.50 14.73 -10.32
CA LEU A 3 -2.55 14.04 -11.11
C LEU A 3 -2.75 12.56 -10.71
N ASN A 4 -1.69 11.92 -10.22
CA ASN A 4 -1.67 10.49 -9.92
C ASN A 4 -2.47 10.09 -8.66
N ARG A 5 -2.84 11.04 -7.78
CA ARG A 5 -3.61 10.76 -6.55
C ARG A 5 -4.98 10.12 -6.85
N VAL A 6 -5.63 10.56 -7.93
CA VAL A 6 -6.98 10.12 -8.30
C VAL A 6 -6.97 8.70 -8.90
N PHE A 7 -5.86 8.29 -9.49
CA PHE A 7 -5.74 7.05 -10.27
C PHE A 7 -5.17 5.87 -9.47
N CYS A 8 -5.19 5.91 -8.13
CA CYS A 8 -4.68 4.82 -7.30
C CYS A 8 -5.25 3.44 -7.68
N ASN A 9 -6.54 3.35 -8.02
CA ASN A 9 -7.18 2.10 -8.47
C ASN A 9 -6.70 1.58 -9.83
N TYR A 10 -6.02 2.41 -10.63
CA TYR A 10 -5.49 2.04 -11.95
C TYR A 10 -3.97 1.98 -11.96
N CYS A 11 -3.34 2.27 -10.83
CA CYS A 11 -1.91 2.16 -10.63
C CYS A 11 -1.52 0.68 -10.42
N PRO A 12 -0.35 0.23 -10.91
CA PRO A 12 0.27 -1.04 -10.55
C PRO A 12 0.67 -1.18 -9.06
N ALA A 13 0.17 -0.32 -8.17
CA ALA A 13 0.39 -0.34 -6.72
C ALA A 13 1.85 -0.13 -6.27
N PHE A 14 2.59 0.78 -6.92
CA PHE A 14 3.99 1.08 -6.60
C PHE A 14 4.20 1.42 -5.10
N CYS A 15 3.36 2.28 -4.54
CA CYS A 15 3.45 2.70 -3.13
C CYS A 15 2.96 1.66 -2.11
N CYS A 16 2.44 0.51 -2.57
CA CYS A 16 1.96 -0.55 -1.70
C CYS A 16 3.08 -1.51 -1.25
N TYR A 17 4.31 -1.25 -1.66
CA TYR A 17 5.50 -1.99 -1.24
C TYR A 17 6.30 -1.15 -0.26
N ARG A 18 6.66 -1.74 0.87
CA ARG A 18 7.52 -1.09 1.84
C ARG A 18 8.95 -1.06 1.30
N LEU A 19 9.51 0.14 1.23
CA LEU A 19 10.93 0.37 1.00
C LEU A 19 11.69 0.31 2.33
N GLU A 20 12.96 -0.04 2.28
CA GLU A 20 13.83 0.00 3.45
C GLU A 20 13.86 1.42 4.05
N GLY A 21 13.80 1.52 5.37
CA GLY A 21 13.73 2.81 6.06
C GLY A 21 12.37 3.55 5.98
N SER A 22 11.41 3.07 5.17
CA SER A 22 10.09 3.68 5.07
C SER A 22 9.09 3.09 6.09
N ILE A 23 8.27 3.96 6.69
CA ILE A 23 7.22 3.57 7.64
C ILE A 23 5.92 4.28 7.25
N LEU A 24 4.84 3.51 7.17
CA LEU A 24 3.48 4.04 7.07
C LEU A 24 2.86 3.99 8.47
N LEU A 25 2.84 5.13 9.14
CA LEU A 25 2.34 5.26 10.50
C LEU A 25 0.81 5.31 10.50
N LEU A 26 0.20 4.38 11.23
CA LEU A 26 -1.25 4.31 11.41
C LEU A 26 -1.66 5.06 12.67
N THR A 27 -2.58 6.01 12.51
CA THR A 27 -3.23 6.70 13.63
C THR A 27 -4.34 5.84 14.23
N ALA A 28 -4.81 6.18 15.43
CA ALA A 28 -6.00 5.55 16.00
C ALA A 28 -7.23 5.69 15.06
N THR A 29 -7.36 6.84 14.39
CA THR A 29 -8.42 7.09 13.39
C THR A 29 -8.33 6.12 12.21
N ASP A 30 -7.13 5.83 11.72
CA ASP A 30 -6.93 4.85 10.64
C ASP A 30 -7.35 3.45 11.07
N ILE A 31 -6.97 3.06 12.28
CA ILE A 31 -7.27 1.74 12.85
C ILE A 31 -8.77 1.56 13.04
N ASN A 32 -9.44 2.56 13.60
CA ASN A 32 -10.90 2.53 13.79
C ASN A 32 -11.64 2.47 12.44
N ARG A 33 -11.12 3.16 11.42
CA ARG A 33 -11.68 3.10 10.05
C ARG A 33 -11.54 1.72 9.44
N LEU A 34 -10.37 1.08 9.60
CA LEU A 34 -10.14 -0.30 9.15
C LEU A 34 -11.02 -1.30 9.90
N ALA A 35 -11.14 -1.15 11.22
CA ALA A 35 -11.95 -1.99 12.08
C ALA A 35 -13.42 -2.01 11.63
N ARG A 36 -14.01 -0.82 11.40
CA ARG A 36 -15.38 -0.72 10.87
C ARG A 36 -15.53 -1.36 9.50
N HIS A 37 -14.58 -1.16 8.61
CA HIS A 37 -14.64 -1.69 7.26
C HIS A 37 -14.51 -3.22 7.22
N LEU A 38 -13.61 -3.78 8.05
CA LEU A 38 -13.37 -5.22 8.16
C LEU A 38 -14.38 -5.92 9.08
N GLN A 39 -15.25 -5.16 9.76
CA GLN A 39 -16.18 -5.67 10.78
C GLN A 39 -15.44 -6.42 11.91
N LEU A 40 -14.31 -5.87 12.34
CA LEU A 40 -13.47 -6.40 13.42
C LEU A 40 -13.35 -5.37 14.55
N GLY A 41 -12.99 -5.82 15.75
CA GLY A 41 -12.60 -4.93 16.83
C GLY A 41 -11.18 -4.38 16.63
N ASP A 42 -10.89 -3.20 17.17
CA ASP A 42 -9.58 -2.53 17.04
C ASP A 42 -8.41 -3.41 17.50
N GLY A 43 -8.60 -4.14 18.61
CA GLY A 43 -7.60 -5.08 19.12
C GLY A 43 -7.26 -6.19 18.13
N GLU A 44 -8.27 -6.69 17.41
CA GLU A 44 -8.09 -7.73 16.40
C GLU A 44 -7.42 -7.18 15.14
N VAL A 45 -7.78 -5.96 14.72
CA VAL A 45 -7.09 -5.26 13.61
C VAL A 45 -5.61 -5.09 13.93
N ARG A 46 -5.30 -4.59 15.13
CA ARG A 46 -3.91 -4.42 15.60
C ARG A 46 -3.16 -5.74 15.56
N LYS A 47 -3.73 -6.79 16.14
CA LYS A 47 -3.13 -8.12 16.20
C LYS A 47 -2.88 -8.72 14.81
N ARG A 48 -3.85 -8.63 13.90
CA ARG A 48 -3.77 -9.26 12.57
C ARG A 48 -2.92 -8.49 11.59
N TYR A 49 -3.10 -7.17 11.51
CA TYR A 49 -2.61 -6.37 10.39
C TYR A 49 -1.57 -5.31 10.74
N ILE A 50 -1.28 -5.10 12.02
CA ILE A 50 -0.37 -4.04 12.47
C ILE A 50 0.82 -4.67 13.19
N GLU A 51 1.99 -4.06 13.02
CA GLU A 51 3.21 -4.41 13.71
C GLU A 51 3.95 -3.15 14.17
N ASN A 52 5.05 -3.35 14.88
CA ASN A 52 6.10 -2.39 15.24
C ASN A 52 5.90 -0.95 14.79
N ARG A 53 5.98 0.02 15.73
CA ARG A 53 5.81 1.46 15.43
C ARG A 53 4.47 1.78 14.73
N ASN A 54 3.42 0.99 14.97
CA ASN A 54 2.08 1.15 14.40
C ASN A 54 2.07 1.25 12.86
N THR A 55 2.75 0.33 12.19
CA THR A 55 2.71 0.20 10.72
C THR A 55 1.96 -1.05 10.30
N PHE A 56 1.50 -1.14 9.07
CA PHE A 56 0.92 -2.40 8.58
C PHE A 56 1.91 -3.54 8.64
N LYS A 57 1.46 -4.79 8.70
CA LYS A 57 2.33 -5.90 8.35
C LYS A 57 2.61 -5.89 6.85
N VAL A 58 3.73 -6.45 6.46
CA VAL A 58 4.08 -6.72 5.06
C VAL A 58 4.26 -8.22 4.86
N ARG A 59 4.09 -8.66 3.62
CA ARG A 59 4.45 -10.01 3.20
C ARG A 59 5.95 -10.10 3.00
N GLU A 60 6.46 -11.32 2.78
CA GLU A 60 7.89 -11.58 2.54
C GLU A 60 8.45 -10.79 1.34
N ASP A 61 7.62 -10.52 0.33
CA ASP A 61 7.97 -9.71 -0.84
C ASP A 61 7.93 -8.19 -0.58
N GLY A 62 7.69 -7.78 0.67
CA GLY A 62 7.54 -6.38 1.08
C GLY A 62 6.21 -5.74 0.69
N SER A 63 5.29 -6.49 0.08
CA SER A 63 3.96 -5.96 -0.27
C SER A 63 3.09 -5.79 0.98
N CYS A 64 2.24 -4.76 0.97
CA CYS A 64 1.22 -4.56 1.98
C CYS A 64 0.31 -5.79 2.07
N VAL A 65 -0.06 -6.18 3.29
CA VAL A 65 -0.97 -7.31 3.55
C VAL A 65 -2.33 -7.20 2.85
N PHE A 66 -2.78 -5.99 2.52
CA PHE A 66 -4.03 -5.73 1.81
C PHE A 66 -3.88 -5.65 0.28
N LEU A 67 -2.68 -5.89 -0.27
CA LEU A 67 -2.47 -5.89 -1.71
C LEU A 67 -3.01 -7.18 -2.34
N SER A 68 -3.85 -7.07 -3.37
CA SER A 68 -4.33 -8.18 -4.16
C SER A 68 -3.40 -8.41 -5.35
N ASN A 69 -2.90 -9.64 -5.47
CA ASN A 69 -2.04 -10.07 -6.57
C ASN A 69 -2.89 -10.50 -7.79
N GLY A 70 -2.27 -10.57 -8.97
CA GLY A 70 -2.90 -11.01 -10.22
C GLY A 70 -3.93 -10.04 -10.81
N LYS A 71 -3.96 -8.79 -10.35
CA LYS A 71 -4.89 -7.76 -10.86
C LYS A 71 -4.15 -6.49 -11.25
N LEU A 72 -4.51 -5.91 -12.39
CA LEU A 72 -3.98 -4.63 -12.88
C LEU A 72 -4.67 -3.41 -12.23
N SER A 73 -5.88 -3.57 -11.71
CA SER A 73 -6.66 -2.49 -11.11
C SER A 73 -7.34 -2.94 -9.81
N LYS A 74 -7.73 -1.96 -8.97
CA LYS A 74 -8.43 -2.15 -7.69
C LYS A 74 -7.72 -3.15 -6.78
N ARG A 75 -6.40 -2.98 -6.65
CA ARG A 75 -5.52 -3.95 -5.97
C ARG A 75 -5.62 -3.89 -4.45
N CYS A 76 -5.94 -2.75 -3.86
CA CYS A 76 -6.08 -2.65 -2.40
C CYS A 76 -7.43 -3.22 -1.94
N SER A 77 -7.42 -4.29 -1.14
CA SER A 77 -8.65 -4.91 -0.64
C SER A 77 -9.42 -4.03 0.36
N VAL A 78 -8.76 -3.04 0.94
CA VAL A 78 -9.35 -2.06 1.88
C VAL A 78 -9.32 -0.64 1.31
N HIS A 79 -9.41 -0.48 -0.01
CA HIS A 79 -9.23 0.81 -0.70
C HIS A 79 -10.09 1.94 -0.11
N GLU A 80 -11.35 1.64 0.24
CA GLU A 80 -12.30 2.58 0.85
C GLU A 80 -11.99 2.91 2.30
N ALA A 81 -11.22 2.06 2.98
CA ALA A 81 -10.80 2.23 4.38
C ALA A 81 -9.31 2.56 4.52
N ARG A 82 -8.62 2.79 3.40
CA ARG A 82 -7.18 3.03 3.39
C ARG A 82 -6.77 4.16 4.34
N PRO A 83 -5.59 4.05 4.99
CA PRO A 83 -5.09 5.06 5.91
C PRO A 83 -4.91 6.43 5.26
N GLN A 84 -4.83 7.47 6.08
CA GLN A 84 -4.72 8.85 5.59
C GLN A 84 -3.48 9.04 4.71
N GLN A 85 -2.33 8.51 5.11
CA GLN A 85 -1.11 8.56 4.29
C GLN A 85 -1.28 7.88 2.92
N CYS A 86 -2.03 6.77 2.83
CA CYS A 86 -2.34 6.14 1.54
C CYS A 86 -3.31 6.97 0.69
N ARG A 87 -4.20 7.77 1.30
CA ARG A 87 -5.12 8.67 0.57
C ARG A 87 -4.40 9.90 0.05
N ASP A 88 -3.44 10.37 0.81
CA ASP A 88 -2.79 11.62 0.53
C ASP A 88 -1.69 11.43 -0.49
N PHE A 89 -0.97 10.30 -0.49
CA PHE A 89 0.03 9.98 -1.50
C PHE A 89 -0.48 10.21 -2.95
N PRO A 90 0.30 10.88 -3.83
CA PRO A 90 1.65 11.43 -3.65
C PRO A 90 1.73 12.82 -3.00
N TYR A 91 0.75 13.18 -2.17
CA TYR A 91 0.53 14.50 -1.58
C TYR A 91 0.31 15.57 -2.67
N ASP A 92 1.00 16.70 -2.59
CA ASP A 92 0.89 17.78 -3.57
C ASP A 92 1.90 17.69 -4.72
N GLU A 93 2.80 16.71 -4.65
CA GLU A 93 3.88 16.45 -5.59
C GLU A 93 3.53 15.35 -6.62
N PRO A 94 4.25 15.28 -7.74
CA PRO A 94 4.15 14.14 -8.66
C PRO A 94 4.54 12.81 -8.00
N CYS A 95 4.07 11.69 -8.57
CA CYS A 95 4.36 10.37 -8.02
C CYS A 95 5.87 10.06 -8.15
N PRO A 96 6.63 9.88 -7.05
CA PRO A 96 8.07 9.70 -7.13
C PRO A 96 8.47 8.48 -7.96
N TYR A 97 7.69 7.39 -7.91
CA TYR A 97 7.93 6.18 -8.72
C TYR A 97 7.82 6.39 -10.24
N LEU A 98 7.28 7.52 -10.70
CA LEU A 98 7.22 7.87 -12.12
C LEU A 98 8.31 8.85 -12.55
N HIS A 99 9.08 9.38 -11.60
CA HIS A 99 10.11 10.41 -11.86
C HIS A 99 11.49 10.04 -11.33
N ARG A 100 11.61 8.93 -10.59
CA ARG A 100 12.84 8.44 -9.99
C ARG A 100 13.12 7.02 -10.46
N GLU A 101 14.09 6.90 -11.36
CA GLU A 101 14.50 5.63 -11.97
C GLU A 101 14.99 4.62 -10.92
N ASP A 102 15.74 5.09 -9.92
CA ASP A 102 16.24 4.28 -8.81
C ASP A 102 15.11 3.62 -8.00
N LEU A 103 14.07 4.40 -7.66
CA LEU A 103 12.91 3.89 -6.93
C LEU A 103 12.08 2.94 -7.80
N LEU A 104 11.95 3.24 -9.10
CA LEU A 104 11.20 2.40 -10.02
C LEU A 104 11.91 1.06 -10.23
N ALA A 105 13.23 1.06 -10.42
CA ALA A 105 14.04 -0.15 -10.57
C ALA A 105 13.94 -1.08 -9.34
N GLU A 106 13.81 -0.53 -8.14
CA GLU A 106 13.64 -1.33 -6.92
C GLU A 106 12.24 -1.98 -6.84
N ILE A 107 11.19 -1.23 -7.19
CA ILE A 107 9.80 -1.67 -7.02
C ILE A 107 9.27 -2.50 -8.17
N TYR A 108 9.68 -2.20 -9.41
CA TYR A 108 9.12 -2.80 -10.61
C TYR A 108 9.19 -4.34 -10.63
N PRO A 109 10.31 -4.99 -10.24
CA PRO A 109 10.38 -6.45 -10.19
C PRO A 109 9.35 -7.06 -9.22
N ARG A 110 9.06 -6.38 -8.10
CA ARG A 110 8.06 -6.83 -7.11
C ARG A 110 6.65 -6.71 -7.67
N VAL A 111 6.40 -5.68 -8.49
CA VAL A 111 5.14 -5.47 -9.20
C VAL A 111 4.93 -6.56 -10.24
N GLU A 112 5.91 -6.85 -11.09
CA GLU A 112 5.84 -7.93 -12.09
C GLU A 112 5.57 -9.30 -11.46
N LYS A 113 6.31 -9.62 -10.39
CA LYS A 113 6.10 -10.85 -9.61
C LYS A 113 4.67 -10.95 -9.09
N SER A 114 4.13 -9.86 -8.54
CA SER A 114 2.76 -9.83 -8.02
C SER A 114 1.69 -9.98 -9.12
N MET A 115 2.04 -9.73 -10.37
CA MET A 115 1.16 -9.90 -11.53
C MET A 115 1.32 -11.27 -12.20
N GLY A 116 2.24 -12.11 -11.72
CA GLY A 116 2.53 -13.41 -12.32
C GLY A 116 3.23 -13.30 -13.68
N LEU A 117 3.92 -12.19 -13.94
CA LEU A 117 4.61 -11.93 -15.22
C LEU A 117 6.08 -12.39 -15.22
N GLN A 118 6.57 -12.92 -14.10
CA GLN A 118 7.89 -13.53 -14.06
C GLN A 118 7.76 -15.00 -14.47
N SER A 119 8.23 -15.30 -15.68
CA SER A 119 8.64 -16.64 -16.09
C SER A 119 9.87 -17.04 -15.25
N GLU A 120 9.94 -18.31 -14.87
CA GLU A 120 11.09 -18.93 -14.17
C GLU A 120 12.44 -18.61 -14.81
#